data_AF-A0A420YV45-F1
#
_entry.id   AF-A0A420YV45-F1
#
_cell.length_a   1.000
_cell.length_b   1.000
_cell.length_c   1.000
_cell.angle_alpha   90.00
_cell.angle_beta   90.00
_cell.angle_gamma   90.00
#
_symmetry.space_group_name_H-M   'P 1'
#
loop_
_entity.id
_entity.type
_entity.pdbx_description
1 polymer ?
#
loop_
_entity_poly.entity_id
_entity_poly.type
_entity_poly.pdbx_seq_one_letter_code
_entity_poly.pdbx_strand_id
1 'polypeptide(L)'
;MKMKTKKKGFTLIELLVCLFIIGLMMLLIIPNIAQQRKTAQEKADEAIVNVVKTQQQSYMLQNNTKEVPTVEELLNKKYIDQKQMEAYKKVDPKLITPDAQ
;
A
#
# COMPACT_ATOMS: atom_id res chain seq x y z
N MET A 1 -28.18 42.91 -42.80
CA MET A 1 -28.08 41.49 -43.23
C MET A 1 -27.07 40.80 -42.31
N LYS A 2 -27.48 39.91 -41.39
CA LYS A 2 -26.56 39.23 -40.46
C LYS A 2 -26.18 37.86 -41.02
N MET A 3 -24.91 37.70 -41.40
CA MET A 3 -24.30 36.42 -41.80
C MET A 3 -24.17 35.50 -40.59
N LYS A 4 -24.78 34.30 -40.64
CA LYS A 4 -24.55 33.23 -39.65
C LYS A 4 -23.32 32.43 -40.07
N THR A 5 -22.27 32.46 -39.26
CA THR A 5 -21.08 31.61 -39.43
C THR A 5 -21.40 30.19 -38.97
N LYS A 6 -21.14 29.19 -39.82
CA LYS A 6 -21.26 27.78 -39.43
C LYS A 6 -20.12 27.43 -38.48
N LYS A 7 -20.41 27.12 -37.23
CA LYS A 7 -19.43 26.55 -36.30
C LYS A 7 -19.20 25.08 -36.67
N LYS A 8 -17.95 24.68 -36.92
CA LYS A 8 -17.58 23.27 -37.04
C LYS A 8 -17.70 22.64 -35.66
N GLY A 9 -18.67 21.76 -35.48
CA GLY A 9 -18.90 21.04 -34.24
C GLY A 9 -18.16 19.70 -34.21
N PHE A 10 -17.94 19.20 -33.00
CA PHE A 10 -17.35 17.89 -32.73
C PHE A 10 -18.17 16.77 -33.38
N THR A 11 -17.53 15.85 -34.07
CA THR A 11 -18.19 14.71 -34.74
C THR A 11 -18.26 13.49 -33.83
N LEU A 12 -19.26 12.63 -34.05
CA LEU A 12 -19.36 11.36 -33.30
C LEU A 12 -18.13 10.46 -33.55
N ILE A 13 -17.57 10.48 -34.76
CA ILE A 13 -16.39 9.68 -35.09
C ILE A 13 -15.14 10.12 -34.28
N GLU A 14 -14.97 11.42 -34.03
CA GLU A 14 -13.90 11.92 -33.16
C GLU A 14 -14.04 11.44 -31.72
N LEU A 15 -15.28 11.30 -31.21
CA LEU A 15 -15.50 10.81 -29.83
C LEU A 15 -15.17 9.32 -29.76
N LEU A 16 -15.60 8.56 -30.77
CA LEU A 16 -15.37 7.12 -30.83
C LEU A 16 -13.88 6.78 -30.93
N VAL A 17 -13.13 7.47 -31.79
CA VAL A 17 -11.67 7.26 -31.90
C VAL A 17 -10.98 7.68 -30.61
N CYS A 18 -11.42 8.75 -29.95
CA CYS A 18 -10.85 9.19 -28.68
C CYS A 18 -11.10 8.17 -27.55
N LEU A 19 -12.33 7.67 -27.40
CA LEU A 19 -12.63 6.61 -26.42
C LEU A 19 -11.86 5.32 -26.72
N PHE A 20 -11.67 4.99 -28.00
CA PHE A 20 -10.87 3.83 -28.41
C PHE A 20 -9.41 3.96 -27.95
N ILE A 21 -8.76 5.10 -28.20
CA ILE A 21 -7.37 5.35 -27.77
C ILE A 21 -7.26 5.35 -26.24
N ILE A 22 -8.18 6.01 -25.54
CA ILE A 22 -8.21 6.03 -24.07
C ILE A 22 -8.38 4.60 -23.52
N GLY A 23 -9.25 3.79 -24.12
CA GLY A 23 -9.45 2.39 -23.73
C GLY A 23 -8.19 1.55 -23.87
N LEU A 24 -7.45 1.69 -24.98
CA LEU A 24 -6.16 1.02 -25.18
C LEU A 24 -5.10 1.46 -24.15
N MET A 25 -5.05 2.76 -23.85
CA MET A 25 -4.12 3.29 -22.82
C MET A 25 -4.46 2.75 -21.42
N MET A 26 -5.75 2.69 -21.05
CA MET A 26 -6.18 2.17 -19.74
C MET A 26 -5.77 0.71 -19.53
N LEU A 27 -5.83 -0.13 -20.58
CA LEU A 27 -5.41 -1.53 -20.50
C LEU A 27 -3.93 -1.69 -20.12
N LEU A 28 -3.06 -0.76 -20.56
CA LEU A 28 -1.64 -0.78 -20.18
C LEU A 28 -1.38 -0.19 -18.79
N ILE A 29 -2.15 0.82 -18.39
CA ILE A 29 -1.96 1.54 -17.12
C ILE A 29 -2.46 0.73 -15.91
N ILE A 30 -3.64 0.10 -16.00
CA ILE A 30 -4.25 -0.66 -14.90
C ILE A 30 -3.34 -1.75 -14.31
N PRO A 31 -2.72 -2.66 -15.11
CA PRO A 31 -1.87 -3.71 -14.55
C PRO A 31 -0.62 -3.14 -13.87
N ASN A 32 -0.04 -2.06 -14.41
CA ASN A 32 1.13 -1.41 -13.84
C ASN A 32 0.81 -0.75 -12.48
N ILE A 33 -0.34 -0.07 -12.36
CA ILE A 33 -0.79 0.51 -11.08
C ILE A 33 -1.06 -0.58 -10.04
N ALA A 34 -1.73 -1.67 -10.41
CA ALA A 34 -2.02 -2.76 -9.48
C ALA A 34 -0.75 -3.38 -8.88
N GLN A 35 0.29 -3.59 -9.71
CA GLN A 35 1.58 -4.10 -9.24
C GLN A 35 2.29 -3.11 -8.31
N GLN A 36 2.32 -1.82 -8.65
CA GLN A 36 2.92 -0.79 -7.79
C GLN A 36 2.22 -0.68 -6.44
N ARG A 37 0.88 -0.83 -6.40
CA ARG A 37 0.11 -0.87 -5.15
C ARG A 37 0.50 -2.06 -4.27
N LYS A 38 0.67 -3.25 -4.86
CA LYS A 38 1.10 -4.46 -4.15
C LYS A 38 2.49 -4.28 -3.54
N THR A 39 3.47 -3.82 -4.31
CA THR A 39 4.82 -3.59 -3.80
C THR A 39 4.86 -2.49 -2.74
N ALA A 40 4.05 -1.44 -2.86
CA ALA A 40 3.94 -0.41 -1.83
C ALA A 40 3.34 -0.98 -0.54
N GLN A 41 2.35 -1.86 -0.63
CA GLN A 41 1.75 -2.54 0.52
C GLN A 41 2.77 -3.47 1.20
N GLU A 42 3.50 -4.29 0.43
CA GLU A 42 4.55 -5.17 0.97
C GLU A 42 5.63 -4.39 1.73
N LYS A 43 6.08 -3.25 1.19
CA LYS A 43 7.03 -2.36 1.89
C LYS A 43 6.44 -1.73 3.15
N ALA A 44 5.16 -1.36 3.13
CA ALA A 44 4.48 -0.84 4.31
C ALA A 44 4.38 -1.91 5.41
N ASP A 45 4.04 -3.14 5.03
CA ASP A 45 3.94 -4.28 5.94
C ASP A 45 5.31 -4.64 6.54
N GLU A 46 6.37 -4.64 5.72
CA GLU A 46 7.76 -4.83 6.18
C GLU A 46 8.17 -3.75 7.20
N ALA A 47 7.83 -2.48 6.94
CA ALA A 47 8.10 -1.38 7.86
C ALA A 47 7.39 -1.58 9.21
N ILE A 48 6.13 -2.04 9.20
CA ILE A 48 5.38 -2.36 10.43
C ILE A 48 6.08 -3.48 11.21
N VAL A 49 6.52 -4.55 10.53
CA VAL A 49 7.26 -5.64 11.18
C VAL A 49 8.55 -5.12 11.81
N ASN A 50 9.31 -4.28 11.10
CA ASN A 50 10.57 -3.72 11.60
C ASN A 50 10.36 -2.80 12.81
N VAL A 51 9.29 -2.00 12.81
CA VAL A 51 8.91 -1.18 13.98
C VAL A 51 8.64 -2.08 15.19
N VAL A 52 7.82 -3.13 15.03
CA VAL A 52 7.50 -4.05 16.13
C VAL A 52 8.76 -4.78 16.61
N LYS A 53 9.62 -5.28 15.72
CA LYS A 53 10.91 -5.90 16.07
C LYS A 53 11.81 -4.94 16.85
N THR A 54 11.89 -3.67 16.45
CA THR A 54 12.66 -2.65 17.17
C THR A 54 12.11 -2.44 18.57
N GLN A 55 10.79 -2.44 18.75
CA GLN A 55 10.16 -2.35 20.06
C GLN A 55 10.39 -3.60 20.93
N GLN A 56 10.37 -4.79 20.33
CA GLN A 56 10.76 -6.03 21.00
C GLN A 56 12.20 -5.95 21.50
N GLN A 57 13.13 -5.50 20.66
CA GLN A 57 14.54 -5.33 21.04
C GLN A 57 14.73 -4.29 22.14
N SER A 58 14.01 -3.16 22.06
CA SER A 58 14.02 -2.13 23.10
C SER A 58 13.53 -2.68 24.44
N TYR A 59 12.44 -3.45 24.42
CA TYR A 59 11.92 -4.13 25.61
C TYR A 59 12.92 -5.11 26.21
N MET A 60 13.56 -5.94 25.37
CA MET A 60 14.57 -6.92 25.79
C MET A 60 15.75 -6.24 26.47
N LEU A 61 16.23 -5.11 25.89
CA LEU A 61 17.32 -4.32 26.45
C LEU A 61 16.95 -3.70 27.80
N GLN A 62 15.75 -3.14 27.93
CA GLN A 62 15.30 -2.51 29.17
C GLN A 62 15.08 -3.50 30.31
N ASN A 63 14.61 -4.71 30.00
CA ASN A 63 14.31 -5.73 31.00
C ASN A 63 15.43 -6.76 31.18
N ASN A 64 16.57 -6.58 30.52
CA ASN A 64 17.71 -7.52 30.52
C ASN A 64 17.27 -8.98 30.25
N THR A 65 16.26 -9.17 29.40
CA THR A 65 15.75 -10.50 29.04
C THR A 65 16.16 -10.88 27.61
N LYS A 66 16.42 -12.16 27.40
CA LYS A 66 16.62 -12.75 26.06
C LYS A 66 15.33 -13.26 25.45
N GLU A 67 14.23 -13.19 26.18
CA GLU A 67 12.91 -13.62 25.70
C GLU A 67 12.31 -12.54 24.80
N VAL A 68 11.94 -12.93 23.58
CA VAL A 68 11.27 -12.03 22.64
C VAL A 68 9.83 -11.84 23.13
N PRO A 69 9.42 -10.61 23.51
CA PRO A 69 8.07 -10.38 24.02
C PRO A 69 7.06 -10.55 22.88
N THR A 70 5.90 -11.08 23.23
CA THR A 70 4.77 -11.13 22.30
C THR A 70 4.27 -9.72 21.98
N VAL A 71 3.60 -9.58 20.83
CA VAL A 71 2.99 -8.30 20.42
C VAL A 71 1.93 -7.84 21.45
N GLU A 72 1.29 -8.77 22.14
CA GLU A 72 0.33 -8.49 23.22
C GLU A 72 1.00 -7.94 24.47
N GLU A 73 2.17 -8.46 24.84
CA GLU A 73 2.99 -7.90 25.92
C GLU A 73 3.50 -6.49 25.60
N LEU A 74 3.89 -6.24 24.35
CA LEU A 74 4.29 -4.91 23.89
C LEU A 74 3.14 -3.90 23.99
N LEU A 75 1.91 -4.31 23.68
CA LEU A 75 0.73 -3.46 23.84
C LEU A 75 0.44 -3.18 25.31
N ASN A 76 0.42 -4.23 26.14
CA ASN A 76 0.18 -4.11 27.58
C ASN A 76 1.20 -3.20 28.27
N LYS A 77 2.45 -3.24 27.81
CA LYS A 77 3.54 -2.41 28.32
C LYS A 77 3.72 -1.08 27.57
N LYS A 78 2.78 -0.73 26.67
CA LYS A 78 2.73 0.53 25.90
C LYS A 78 3.96 0.81 25.02
N TYR A 79 4.63 -0.22 24.55
CA TYR A 79 5.70 -0.07 23.53
C TYR A 79 5.12 0.09 22.12
N ILE A 80 3.88 -0.37 21.91
CA ILE A 80 3.14 -0.21 20.66
C ILE A 80 1.69 0.21 20.95
N ASP A 81 1.08 0.87 19.99
CA ASP A 81 -0.34 1.24 20.03
C ASP A 81 -1.24 0.14 19.44
N GLN A 82 -2.54 0.18 19.77
CA GLN A 82 -3.55 -0.72 19.20
C GLN A 82 -3.51 -0.75 17.67
N LYS A 83 -3.34 0.41 17.03
CA LYS A 83 -3.24 0.52 15.57
C LYS A 83 -2.06 -0.26 14.99
N GLN A 84 -0.93 -0.27 15.69
CA GLN A 84 0.28 -0.98 15.26
C GLN A 84 0.12 -2.48 15.45
N MET A 85 -0.51 -2.92 16.55
CA MET A 85 -0.88 -4.34 16.73
C MET A 85 -1.81 -4.81 15.61
N GLU A 86 -2.85 -4.05 15.30
CA GLU A 86 -3.80 -4.41 14.24
C GLU A 86 -3.16 -4.44 12.86
N ALA A 87 -2.26 -3.48 12.58
CA ALA A 87 -1.48 -3.49 11.35
C ALA A 87 -0.59 -4.74 11.28
N TYR A 88 0.12 -5.06 12.36
CA TYR A 88 0.99 -6.23 12.44
C TYR A 88 0.22 -7.55 12.27
N LYS A 89 -0.99 -7.66 12.83
CA LYS A 89 -1.87 -8.83 12.66
C LYS A 89 -2.37 -9.04 11.23
N LYS A 90 -2.36 -7.98 10.40
CA LYS A 90 -2.79 -8.03 9.00
C LYS A 90 -1.64 -8.31 8.03
N VAL A 91 -0.40 -8.22 8.50
CA VAL A 91 0.78 -8.51 7.69
C VAL A 91 0.77 -9.98 7.27
N ASP A 92 1.20 -10.26 6.03
CA ASP A 92 1.40 -11.63 5.54
C ASP A 92 2.37 -12.38 6.48
N PRO A 93 2.01 -13.56 7.00
CA PRO A 93 2.85 -14.34 7.91
C PRO A 93 4.27 -14.59 7.40
N LYS A 94 4.48 -14.62 6.07
CA LYS A 94 5.81 -14.77 5.47
C LYS A 94 6.76 -13.65 5.85
N LEU A 95 6.27 -12.41 6.01
CA LEU A 95 7.10 -11.25 6.37
C LEU A 95 7.46 -11.22 7.86
N ILE A 96 6.81 -12.03 8.68
CA ILE A 96 6.98 -12.06 10.15
C ILE A 96 8.09 -13.03 10.55
N THR A 97 8.24 -14.14 9.82
CA THR A 97 9.27 -15.16 10.09
C THR A 97 10.67 -14.70 9.72
N PRO A 98 11.73 -15.09 10.46
CA PRO A 98 13.12 -14.73 10.15
C PRO A 98 13.67 -15.25 8.81
N ASP A 99 12.93 -16.09 8.09
CA ASP A 99 13.44 -16.89 6.97
C ASP A 99 12.70 -16.69 5.62
N ALA A 100 11.97 -15.60 5.42
CA ALA A 100 11.57 -15.21 4.07
C ALA A 100 12.76 -14.51 3.40
N GLN A 101 13.52 -15.30 2.64
CA GLN A 101 14.57 -14.86 1.73
C GLN A 101 14.11 -13.74 0.80
#